data_AF-A0A968TSR5-F1
#
_entry.id   AF-A0A968TSR5-F1
#
_cell.length_a   1.000
_cell.length_b   1.000
_cell.length_c   1.000
_cell.angle_alpha   90.00
_cell.angle_beta   90.00
_cell.angle_gamma   90.00
#
_symmetry.space_group_name_H-M   'P 1'
#
loop_
_entity.id
_entity.type
_entity.pdbx_description
1 polymer ?
#
loop_
_entity_poly.entity_id
_entity_poly.type
_entity_poly.pdbx_seq_one_letter_code
_entity_poly.pdbx_strand_id
1 'polypeptide(L)'
;MTTLLPPNNPASQGDAKRLAGSSAGSGKRGPRRGSVRSAASLLAQGEPLVWLTGGALMLCLVMILLLLALVLGQGIGTFWPVPLVQVTTHDGRILAGEITRTNMYQPRPEAFDALPEAVAADWQQRIKSSEGYAQRQLFRTGNFDLTRTHFNWVSEFEIKETTIPAWMLVVERQAWGRFYGTPKAFMIDGQPVEQEPAAVWDQYEKHHGQVRARWEKRVSLETHDIGYINHAQEASAWMPVRSNLSMGWIRPRQSLPKLNTKRTMPGCRRISTGAGGDRCTEQGKQSLPDDTGHCRRQRIGDQPCGSGAGLPGQPAFDLG
;
A
#
# COMPACT_ATOMS: atom_id res chain seq x y z
N MET A 1 53.94 43.33 16.22
CA MET A 1 53.32 42.73 15.02
C MET A 1 52.01 43.46 14.80
N THR A 2 51.91 44.70 14.30
CA THR A 2 52.63 45.42 13.23
C THR A 2 52.66 44.63 11.92
N THR A 3 51.89 45.09 10.93
CA THR A 3 52.24 45.41 9.51
C THR A 3 50.92 45.92 8.86
N LEU A 4 50.68 47.23 8.75
CA LEU A 4 51.13 48.23 7.76
C LEU A 4 50.16 48.44 6.56
N LEU A 5 49.74 49.70 6.44
CA LEU A 5 49.17 50.50 5.33
C LEU A 5 50.07 50.49 4.04
N PRO A 6 49.92 51.42 3.06
CA PRO A 6 48.85 51.80 2.08
C PRO A 6 49.52 51.91 0.65
N PRO A 7 49.35 52.93 -0.25
CA PRO A 7 48.27 53.86 -0.65
C PRO A 7 48.02 53.92 -2.19
N ASN A 8 47.04 54.70 -2.70
CA ASN A 8 47.35 55.81 -3.63
C ASN A 8 46.14 56.71 -3.99
N ASN A 9 46.41 58.00 -3.97
CA ASN A 9 45.64 59.11 -4.54
C ASN A 9 46.40 59.59 -5.81
N PRO A 10 45.76 60.25 -6.78
CA PRO A 10 46.12 61.65 -7.01
C PRO A 10 44.89 62.52 -7.39
N ALA A 11 44.64 63.65 -6.75
CA ALA A 11 45.32 64.95 -6.85
C ALA A 11 44.70 65.92 -7.88
N SER A 12 44.35 67.10 -7.35
CA SER A 12 44.43 68.42 -8.00
C SER A 12 43.32 68.74 -9.01
N GLN A 13 42.72 69.93 -9.11
CA GLN A 13 43.16 71.30 -8.80
C GLN A 13 41.96 72.14 -8.36
N GLY A 14 42.23 73.10 -7.48
CA GLY A 14 41.32 74.18 -7.13
C GLY A 14 41.38 75.34 -8.12
N ASP A 15 40.64 76.37 -7.72
CA ASP A 15 40.73 77.78 -8.12
C ASP A 15 40.21 78.17 -9.51
N ALA A 16 39.07 78.88 -9.52
CA ALA A 16 39.12 80.34 -9.69
C ALA A 16 37.71 80.95 -9.81
N LYS A 17 37.49 81.96 -8.96
CA LYS A 17 36.78 83.22 -9.23
C LYS A 17 35.52 83.20 -10.11
N ARG A 18 34.39 83.54 -9.49
CA ARG A 18 33.30 84.26 -10.18
C ARG A 18 32.80 85.43 -9.34
N LEU A 19 33.48 86.58 -9.49
CA LEU A 19 32.93 87.91 -9.21
C LEU A 19 33.14 88.78 -10.45
N ALA A 20 32.05 89.00 -11.17
CA ALA A 20 31.79 90.11 -12.10
C ALA A 20 30.39 89.80 -12.68
N GLY A 21 29.38 90.64 -12.47
CA GLY A 21 29.41 92.04 -12.87
C GLY A 21 28.66 92.13 -14.18
N SER A 22 27.33 92.17 -14.09
CA SER A 22 26.42 92.40 -15.20
C SER A 22 26.56 93.84 -15.67
N SER A 23 27.11 94.05 -16.86
CA SER A 23 27.05 95.32 -17.59
C SER A 23 26.31 95.12 -18.90
N ALA A 24 25.38 96.02 -19.14
CA ALA A 24 24.48 96.10 -20.27
C ALA A 24 25.21 96.10 -21.62
N GLY A 25 24.60 95.41 -22.60
CA GLY A 25 25.01 95.41 -24.00
C GLY A 25 23.80 95.19 -24.89
N SER A 26 23.18 96.29 -25.31
CA SER A 26 22.17 96.36 -26.37
C SER A 26 22.76 95.85 -27.69
N GLY A 27 22.14 94.85 -28.31
CA GLY A 27 22.64 94.27 -29.57
C GLY A 27 21.68 93.27 -30.21
N LYS A 28 20.82 93.81 -31.07
CA LYS A 28 20.02 93.21 -32.18
C LYS A 28 19.96 91.66 -32.28
N ARG A 29 18.74 91.12 -32.15
CA ARG A 29 18.39 89.70 -32.34
C ARG A 29 18.47 89.29 -33.82
N GLY A 30 19.37 88.36 -34.15
CA GLY A 30 19.30 87.54 -35.36
C GLY A 30 18.54 86.22 -35.11
N PRO A 31 18.00 85.54 -36.14
CA PRO A 31 17.07 84.43 -35.93
C PRO A 31 17.81 83.21 -35.36
N ARG A 32 17.35 82.75 -34.20
CA ARG A 32 17.77 81.48 -33.60
C ARG A 32 17.27 80.34 -34.47
N ARG A 33 18.19 79.66 -35.19
CA ARG A 33 17.92 78.33 -35.75
C ARG A 33 17.44 77.42 -34.62
N GLY A 34 16.24 76.87 -34.77
CA GLY A 34 15.62 76.01 -33.78
C GLY A 34 16.53 74.84 -33.43
N SER A 35 16.90 74.75 -32.15
CA SER A 35 17.35 73.50 -31.55
C SER A 35 16.15 72.55 -31.65
N VAL A 36 16.26 71.56 -32.54
CA VAL A 36 15.38 70.40 -32.52
C VAL A 36 15.63 69.76 -31.16
N ARG A 37 14.69 69.94 -30.23
CA ARG A 37 14.66 69.17 -28.99
C ARG A 37 14.53 67.72 -29.44
N SER A 38 15.65 67.00 -29.43
CA SER A 38 15.65 65.55 -29.53
C SER A 38 14.68 65.07 -28.48
N ALA A 39 13.54 64.53 -28.90
CA ALA A 39 12.65 63.81 -28.02
C ALA A 39 13.50 62.67 -27.46
N ALA A 40 14.00 62.82 -26.23
CA ALA A 40 14.60 61.73 -25.49
C ALA A 40 13.58 60.59 -25.56
N SER A 41 13.95 59.52 -26.26
CA SER A 41 13.03 58.47 -26.62
C SER A 41 12.44 57.92 -25.32
N LEU A 42 11.15 57.63 -25.30
CA LEU A 42 10.43 57.07 -24.14
C LEU A 42 11.05 55.75 -23.62
N LEU A 43 12.04 55.20 -24.33
CA LEU A 43 12.86 54.06 -23.96
C LEU A 43 14.04 54.41 -23.03
N ALA A 44 14.41 55.69 -22.91
CA ALA A 44 15.50 56.15 -22.05
C ALA A 44 15.05 56.37 -20.59
N GLN A 45 13.73 56.53 -20.35
CA GLN A 45 13.13 56.47 -19.02
C GLN A 45 12.88 55.01 -18.68
N GLY A 46 13.47 54.49 -17.59
CA GLY A 46 13.32 53.08 -17.18
C GLY A 46 11.91 52.68 -16.72
N GLU A 47 10.93 53.60 -16.74
CA GLU A 47 9.56 53.39 -16.29
C GLU A 47 8.83 52.27 -17.08
N PRO A 48 8.88 52.20 -18.43
CA PRO A 48 8.21 51.13 -19.17
C PRO A 48 8.76 49.74 -18.86
N LEU A 49 10.07 49.64 -18.53
CA LEU A 49 10.69 48.36 -18.20
C LEU A 49 10.17 47.82 -16.86
N VAL A 50 9.88 48.68 -15.89
CA VAL A 50 9.29 48.31 -14.58
C VAL A 50 7.86 47.78 -14.75
N TRP A 51 7.06 48.39 -15.62
CA TRP A 51 5.72 47.90 -15.93
C TRP A 51 5.75 46.54 -16.63
N LEU A 52 6.72 46.31 -17.53
CA LEU A 52 6.89 45.02 -18.19
C LEU A 52 7.34 43.91 -17.22
N THR A 53 8.27 44.19 -16.30
CA THR A 53 8.69 43.18 -15.30
C THR A 53 7.60 42.90 -14.28
N GLY A 54 6.83 43.90 -13.85
CA GLY A 54 5.65 43.72 -13.01
C GLY A 54 4.54 42.93 -13.70
N GLY A 55 4.28 43.21 -14.98
CA GLY A 55 3.32 42.47 -15.80
C GLY A 55 3.75 41.03 -16.04
N ALA A 56 5.02 40.79 -16.35
CA ALA A 56 5.59 39.44 -16.49
C ALA A 56 5.51 38.65 -15.18
N LEU A 57 5.80 39.28 -14.03
CA LEU A 57 5.67 38.64 -12.72
C LEU A 57 4.22 38.25 -12.42
N MET A 58 3.26 39.14 -12.67
CA MET A 58 1.83 38.84 -12.50
C MET A 58 1.38 37.70 -13.41
N LEU A 59 1.83 37.69 -14.68
CA LEU A 59 1.55 36.60 -15.60
C LEU A 59 2.12 35.26 -15.10
N CYS A 60 3.36 35.25 -14.61
CA CYS A 60 3.98 34.07 -14.01
C CYS A 60 3.19 33.56 -12.78
N LEU A 61 2.75 34.47 -11.90
CA LEU A 61 1.94 34.12 -10.73
C LEU A 61 0.58 33.53 -11.14
N VAL A 62 -0.09 34.14 -12.11
CA VAL A 62 -1.35 33.62 -12.66
C VAL A 62 -1.13 32.22 -13.26
N MET A 63 -0.06 32.01 -14.02
CA MET A 63 0.27 30.71 -14.59
C MET A 63 0.49 29.65 -13.50
N ILE A 64 1.21 29.98 -12.43
CA ILE A 64 1.42 29.07 -11.29
C ILE A 64 0.09 28.76 -10.60
N LEU A 65 -0.75 29.76 -10.34
CA LEU A 65 -2.06 29.57 -9.70
C LEU A 65 -2.98 28.69 -10.55
N LEU A 66 -3.02 28.89 -11.87
CA LEU A 66 -3.80 28.06 -12.79
C LEU A 66 -3.30 26.61 -12.80
N LEU A 67 -1.98 26.40 -12.79
CA LEU A 67 -1.41 25.06 -12.73
C LEU A 67 -1.75 24.38 -11.39
N LEU A 68 -1.61 25.09 -10.26
CA LEU A 68 -1.99 24.56 -8.95
C LEU A 68 -3.48 24.21 -8.89
N ALA A 69 -4.35 25.07 -9.42
CA ALA A 69 -5.79 24.81 -9.49
C ALA A 69 -6.11 23.58 -10.35
N LEU A 70 -5.43 23.40 -11.48
CA LEU A 70 -5.58 22.22 -12.33
C LEU A 70 -5.14 20.94 -11.60
N VAL A 71 -3.99 20.98 -10.93
CA VAL A 71 -3.48 19.82 -10.17
C VAL A 71 -4.40 19.47 -9.01
N LEU A 72 -4.89 20.47 -8.25
CA LEU A 72 -5.83 20.24 -7.16
C LEU A 72 -7.17 19.70 -7.69
N GLY A 73 -7.71 20.28 -8.76
CA GLY A 73 -8.96 19.84 -9.38
C GLY A 73 -8.89 18.37 -9.84
N GLN A 74 -7.78 17.96 -10.44
CA GLN A 74 -7.59 16.56 -10.87
C GLN A 74 -7.23 15.62 -9.71
N GLY A 75 -6.51 16.12 -8.69
CA GLY A 75 -6.06 15.33 -7.55
C GLY A 75 -7.15 15.02 -6.53
N ILE A 76 -8.04 15.98 -6.24
CA ILE A 76 -9.07 15.85 -5.19
C ILE A 76 -9.99 14.64 -5.45
N GLY A 77 -10.33 14.37 -6.72
CA GLY A 77 -11.18 13.22 -7.07
C GLY A 77 -10.56 11.86 -6.70
N THR A 78 -9.23 11.76 -6.63
CA THR A 78 -8.54 10.50 -6.27
C THR A 78 -8.70 10.15 -4.80
N PHE A 79 -8.91 11.15 -3.94
CA PHE A 79 -9.09 10.96 -2.50
C PHE A 79 -10.57 10.75 -2.11
N TRP A 80 -11.50 10.89 -3.06
CA TRP A 80 -12.91 10.72 -2.76
C TRP A 80 -13.27 9.24 -2.65
N PRO A 81 -14.00 8.83 -1.59
CA PRO A 81 -14.39 7.44 -1.43
C PRO A 81 -15.34 7.01 -2.54
N VAL A 82 -15.05 5.86 -3.15
CA VAL A 82 -15.93 5.21 -4.12
C VAL A 82 -17.10 4.57 -3.36
N PRO A 83 -18.35 4.70 -3.84
CA PRO A 83 -19.49 4.05 -3.19
C PRO A 83 -19.33 2.53 -3.21
N LEU A 84 -19.76 1.90 -2.12
CA LEU A 84 -19.84 0.44 -2.03
C LEU A 84 -21.14 -0.03 -2.67
N VAL A 85 -21.01 -1.03 -3.52
CA VAL A 85 -22.13 -1.58 -4.28
C VAL A 85 -22.27 -3.06 -3.94
N GLN A 86 -23.51 -3.48 -3.74
CA GLN A 86 -23.89 -4.89 -3.62
C GLN A 86 -24.55 -5.33 -4.91
N VAL A 87 -23.98 -6.38 -5.50
CA VAL A 87 -24.48 -7.00 -6.72
C VAL A 87 -25.00 -8.39 -6.40
N THR A 88 -26.21 -8.67 -6.86
CA THR A 88 -26.79 -10.01 -6.84
C THR A 88 -26.73 -10.57 -8.26
N THR A 89 -26.03 -11.69 -8.43
CA THR A 89 -25.88 -12.40 -9.71
C THR A 89 -27.08 -13.31 -9.96
N HIS A 90 -27.38 -13.63 -11.23
CA HIS A 90 -28.42 -14.61 -11.60
C HIS A 90 -28.19 -16.00 -10.96
N ASP A 91 -26.93 -16.38 -10.73
CA ASP A 91 -26.50 -17.59 -10.00
C ASP A 91 -26.83 -17.57 -8.49
N GLY A 92 -27.40 -16.48 -7.97
CA GLY A 92 -27.70 -16.30 -6.54
C GLY A 92 -26.49 -15.86 -5.69
N ARG A 93 -25.32 -15.63 -6.32
CA ARG A 93 -24.15 -15.09 -5.63
C ARG A 93 -24.37 -13.62 -5.28
N ILE A 94 -24.06 -13.25 -4.03
CA ILE A 94 -24.08 -11.86 -3.57
C ILE A 94 -22.63 -11.39 -3.41
N LEU A 95 -22.28 -10.34 -4.13
CA LEU A 95 -20.94 -9.75 -4.16
C LEU A 95 -21.04 -8.30 -3.69
N ALA A 96 -20.32 -7.93 -2.63
CA ALA A 96 -20.21 -6.56 -2.17
C ALA A 96 -18.80 -6.04 -2.39
N GLY A 97 -18.67 -4.86 -3.02
CA GLY A 97 -17.36 -4.30 -3.30
C GLY A 97 -17.38 -2.92 -3.95
N GLU A 98 -16.18 -2.42 -4.20
CA GLU A 98 -15.93 -1.16 -4.91
C GLU A 98 -15.74 -1.46 -6.41
N ILE A 99 -16.47 -0.76 -7.29
CA ILE A 99 -16.27 -0.87 -8.73
C ILE A 99 -14.99 -0.11 -9.08
N THR A 100 -13.92 -0.84 -9.40
CA THR A 100 -12.59 -0.25 -9.66
C THR A 100 -12.36 0.04 -11.13
N ARG A 101 -12.89 -0.81 -12.01
CA ARG A 101 -12.67 -0.70 -13.45
C ARG A 101 -13.84 -1.28 -14.23
N THR A 102 -14.18 -0.64 -15.33
CA THR A 102 -15.12 -1.16 -16.31
C THR A 102 -14.41 -1.39 -17.63
N ASN A 103 -14.68 -2.51 -18.30
CA ASN A 103 -14.04 -2.84 -19.57
C ASN A 103 -15.03 -3.53 -20.52
N MET A 104 -14.85 -3.31 -21.82
CA MET A 104 -15.53 -4.07 -22.86
C MET A 104 -14.72 -5.31 -23.21
N TYR A 105 -15.41 -6.43 -23.43
CA TYR A 105 -14.78 -7.69 -23.84
C TYR A 105 -15.74 -8.51 -24.69
N GLN A 106 -15.22 -9.46 -25.45
CA GLN A 106 -16.06 -10.43 -26.17
C GLN A 106 -16.28 -11.64 -25.28
N PRO A 107 -17.52 -11.90 -24.79
CA PRO A 107 -17.81 -13.06 -23.97
C PRO A 107 -17.70 -14.34 -24.77
N ARG A 108 -17.19 -15.39 -24.11
CA ARG A 108 -17.23 -16.74 -24.67
C ARG A 108 -18.68 -17.26 -24.63
N PRO A 109 -19.08 -18.13 -25.55
CA PRO A 109 -20.41 -18.74 -25.53
C PRO A 109 -20.75 -19.43 -24.20
N GLU A 110 -19.76 -20.06 -23.58
CA GLU A 110 -19.87 -20.73 -22.26
C GLU A 110 -20.30 -19.79 -21.13
N ALA A 111 -20.06 -18.48 -21.26
CA ALA A 111 -20.42 -17.51 -20.22
C ALA A 111 -21.94 -17.33 -20.07
N PHE A 112 -22.73 -17.75 -21.06
CA PHE A 112 -24.19 -17.68 -21.01
C PHE A 112 -24.84 -18.93 -20.43
N ASP A 113 -24.09 -20.02 -20.23
CA ASP A 113 -24.64 -21.32 -19.79
C ASP A 113 -25.18 -21.27 -18.35
N ALA A 114 -24.63 -20.37 -17.51
CA ALA A 114 -25.07 -20.16 -16.14
C ALA A 114 -26.35 -19.30 -16.04
N LEU A 115 -26.74 -18.61 -17.11
CA LEU A 115 -27.88 -17.70 -17.12
C LEU A 115 -29.20 -18.43 -17.42
N PRO A 116 -30.34 -17.92 -16.94
CA PRO A 116 -31.64 -18.38 -17.41
C PRO A 116 -31.78 -18.20 -18.93
N GLU A 117 -32.33 -19.20 -19.64
CA GLU A 117 -32.38 -19.22 -21.12
C GLU A 117 -32.97 -17.94 -21.74
N ALA A 118 -34.03 -17.40 -21.15
CA ALA A 118 -34.67 -16.17 -21.61
C ALA A 118 -33.74 -14.95 -21.52
N VAL A 119 -32.95 -14.87 -20.44
CA VAL A 119 -31.98 -13.80 -20.20
C VAL A 119 -30.78 -13.96 -21.13
N ALA A 120 -30.28 -15.19 -21.28
CA ALA A 120 -29.20 -15.51 -22.19
C ALA A 120 -29.54 -15.12 -23.64
N ALA A 121 -30.74 -15.45 -24.13
CA ALA A 121 -31.16 -15.14 -25.50
C ALA A 121 -31.23 -13.62 -25.76
N ASP A 122 -31.80 -12.84 -24.83
CA ASP A 122 -31.86 -11.38 -24.92
C ASP A 122 -30.46 -10.76 -24.95
N TRP A 123 -29.58 -11.16 -24.02
CA TRP A 123 -28.20 -10.66 -23.99
C TRP A 123 -27.38 -11.07 -25.20
N GLN A 124 -27.55 -12.29 -25.72
CA GLN A 124 -26.88 -12.70 -26.95
C GLN A 124 -27.32 -11.85 -28.15
N GLN A 125 -28.58 -11.45 -28.24
CA GLN A 125 -29.06 -10.55 -29.29
C GLN A 125 -28.47 -9.15 -29.13
N ARG A 126 -28.46 -8.61 -27.90
CA ARG A 126 -27.85 -7.29 -27.60
C ARG A 126 -26.37 -7.28 -27.96
N ILE A 127 -25.62 -8.30 -27.54
CA ILE A 127 -24.18 -8.40 -27.80
C ILE A 127 -23.89 -8.55 -29.29
N LYS A 128 -24.70 -9.31 -30.04
CA LYS A 128 -24.61 -9.35 -31.52
C LYS A 128 -24.81 -7.98 -32.15
N SER A 129 -25.74 -7.18 -31.62
CA SER A 129 -25.95 -5.80 -32.09
C SER A 129 -24.81 -4.84 -31.71
N SER A 130 -24.08 -5.14 -30.64
CA SER A 130 -22.91 -4.39 -30.16
C SER A 130 -21.58 -4.95 -30.67
N GLU A 131 -21.56 -5.46 -31.90
CA GLU A 131 -20.35 -6.00 -32.56
C GLU A 131 -19.66 -7.14 -31.78
N GLY A 132 -20.41 -7.87 -30.96
CA GLY A 132 -19.91 -8.97 -30.15
C GLY A 132 -19.32 -8.55 -28.80
N TYR A 133 -19.37 -7.27 -28.42
CA TYR A 133 -18.82 -6.78 -27.15
C TYR A 133 -19.89 -6.70 -26.05
N ALA A 134 -19.48 -7.08 -24.84
CA ALA A 134 -20.23 -6.91 -23.60
C ALA A 134 -19.38 -6.13 -22.59
N GLN A 135 -20.06 -5.44 -21.67
CA GLN A 135 -19.39 -4.77 -20.56
C GLN A 135 -19.19 -5.72 -19.38
N ARG A 136 -18.06 -5.58 -18.70
CA ARG A 136 -17.80 -6.19 -17.40
C ARG A 136 -17.19 -5.19 -16.43
N GLN A 137 -17.47 -5.39 -15.16
CA GLN A 137 -17.01 -4.55 -14.06
C GLN A 137 -16.09 -5.36 -13.15
N LEU A 138 -15.00 -4.73 -12.71
CA LEU A 138 -14.03 -5.28 -11.77
C LEU A 138 -14.41 -4.82 -10.37
N PHE A 139 -14.95 -5.74 -9.58
CA PHE A 139 -15.26 -5.52 -8.18
C PHE A 139 -14.04 -5.84 -7.34
N ARG A 140 -13.59 -4.85 -6.57
CA ARG A 140 -12.65 -5.10 -5.48
C ARG A 140 -13.46 -5.54 -4.26
N THR A 141 -13.26 -6.77 -3.82
CA THR A 141 -13.91 -7.36 -2.66
C THR A 141 -12.94 -7.44 -1.47
N GLY A 142 -13.36 -6.98 -0.30
CA GLY A 142 -12.53 -6.95 0.91
C GLY A 142 -12.48 -8.30 1.63
N ASN A 143 -13.50 -9.13 1.45
CA ASN A 143 -13.71 -10.33 2.27
C ASN A 143 -12.93 -11.54 1.74
N PHE A 144 -11.63 -11.38 1.51
CA PHE A 144 -10.76 -12.43 0.95
C PHE A 144 -10.83 -13.75 1.73
N ASP A 145 -11.01 -13.70 3.04
CA ASP A 145 -11.11 -14.94 3.84
C ASP A 145 -12.37 -15.76 3.50
N LEU A 146 -13.43 -15.09 3.02
CA LEU A 146 -14.67 -15.72 2.58
C LEU A 146 -14.66 -16.04 1.08
N THR A 147 -14.19 -15.09 0.26
CA THR A 147 -14.27 -15.19 -1.21
C THR A 147 -13.02 -15.77 -1.85
N ARG A 148 -11.90 -15.89 -1.11
CA ARG A 148 -10.54 -16.24 -1.56
C ARG A 148 -10.03 -15.43 -2.76
N THR A 149 -10.69 -14.33 -3.06
CA THR A 149 -10.43 -13.52 -4.26
C THR A 149 -10.61 -12.06 -3.91
N HIS A 150 -9.62 -11.22 -4.22
CA HIS A 150 -9.69 -9.78 -3.98
C HIS A 150 -10.36 -8.98 -5.10
N PHE A 151 -10.36 -9.55 -6.30
CA PHE A 151 -10.87 -8.90 -7.51
C PHE A 151 -11.71 -9.89 -8.29
N ASN A 152 -12.97 -9.54 -8.52
CA ASN A 152 -13.91 -10.36 -9.27
C ASN A 152 -14.38 -9.58 -10.48
N TRP A 153 -14.21 -10.17 -11.66
CA TRP A 153 -14.89 -9.68 -12.85
C TRP A 153 -16.32 -10.20 -12.83
N VAL A 154 -17.28 -9.28 -12.93
CA VAL A 154 -18.69 -9.61 -13.08
C VAL A 154 -19.17 -8.96 -14.36
N SER A 155 -19.75 -9.76 -15.24
CA SER A 155 -20.25 -9.26 -16.51
C SER A 155 -21.63 -8.64 -16.34
N GLU A 156 -21.95 -7.63 -17.15
CA GLU A 156 -23.22 -6.90 -17.01
C GLU A 156 -24.44 -7.83 -17.14
N PHE A 157 -24.35 -8.85 -17.98
CA PHE A 157 -25.40 -9.86 -18.16
C PHE A 157 -25.53 -10.85 -17.01
N GLU A 158 -24.52 -10.96 -16.13
CA GLU A 158 -24.57 -11.80 -14.93
C GLU A 158 -25.30 -11.08 -13.79
N ILE A 159 -25.37 -9.75 -13.85
CA ILE A 159 -25.95 -8.90 -12.80
C ILE A 159 -27.48 -8.93 -12.90
N LYS A 160 -28.13 -9.45 -11.86
CA LYS A 160 -29.58 -9.41 -11.70
C LYS A 160 -30.03 -8.09 -11.09
N GLU A 161 -29.33 -7.66 -10.03
CA GLU A 161 -29.67 -6.44 -9.28
C GLU A 161 -28.41 -5.80 -8.71
N THR A 162 -28.41 -4.47 -8.69
CA THR A 162 -27.35 -3.63 -8.13
C THR A 162 -27.96 -2.70 -7.10
N THR A 163 -27.52 -2.80 -5.85
CA THR A 163 -28.02 -2.00 -4.73
C THR A 163 -26.87 -1.29 -4.02
N ILE A 164 -27.12 -0.09 -3.48
CA ILE A 164 -26.18 0.65 -2.63
C ILE A 164 -26.76 0.66 -1.22
N PRO A 165 -26.36 -0.27 -0.32
CA PRO A 165 -26.96 -0.35 1.00
C PRO A 165 -26.51 0.81 1.89
N ALA A 166 -27.45 1.47 2.57
CA ALA A 166 -27.18 2.66 3.39
C ALA A 166 -26.16 2.42 4.52
N TRP A 167 -26.15 1.21 5.08
CA TRP A 167 -25.28 0.80 6.20
C TRP A 167 -24.12 -0.09 5.76
N MET A 168 -23.73 -0.06 4.49
CA MET A 168 -22.55 -0.78 4.04
C MET A 168 -21.29 -0.06 4.49
N LEU A 169 -20.46 -0.74 5.29
CA LEU A 169 -19.26 -0.17 5.90
C LEU A 169 -18.00 -0.76 5.28
N VAL A 170 -16.96 0.06 5.18
CA VAL A 170 -15.58 -0.40 5.03
C VAL A 170 -14.93 -0.41 6.40
N VAL A 171 -14.50 -1.58 6.85
CA VAL A 171 -13.74 -1.74 8.10
C VAL A 171 -12.36 -2.29 7.79
N GLU A 172 -11.30 -1.64 8.27
CA GLU A 172 -9.95 -2.19 8.16
C GLU A 172 -9.65 -3.09 9.37
N ARG A 173 -9.43 -4.38 9.10
CA ARG A 173 -9.08 -5.36 10.12
C ARG A 173 -7.58 -5.33 10.36
N GLN A 174 -7.18 -5.66 11.58
CA GLN A 174 -5.77 -5.57 12.02
C GLN A 174 -4.83 -6.56 11.29
N ALA A 175 -5.31 -7.72 10.88
CA ALA A 175 -4.48 -8.78 10.29
C ALA A 175 -4.77 -9.07 8.80
N TRP A 176 -6.00 -8.80 8.33
CA TRP A 176 -6.50 -9.32 7.06
C TRP A 176 -7.08 -8.24 6.15
N GLY A 177 -6.65 -6.99 6.34
CA GLY A 177 -7.02 -5.85 5.50
C GLY A 177 -8.50 -5.44 5.57
N ARG A 178 -8.97 -4.80 4.49
CA ARG A 178 -10.34 -4.26 4.38
C ARG A 178 -11.40 -5.35 4.47
N PHE A 179 -12.54 -5.01 5.04
CA PHE A 179 -13.74 -5.83 5.14
C PHE A 179 -14.94 -4.98 4.72
N TYR A 180 -15.81 -5.56 3.89
CA TYR A 180 -17.06 -4.93 3.48
C TYR A 180 -18.22 -5.70 4.08
N GLY A 181 -19.18 -4.97 4.66
CA GLY A 181 -20.38 -5.59 5.20
C GLY A 181 -21.27 -4.60 5.93
N THR A 182 -22.44 -5.07 6.32
CA THR A 182 -23.39 -4.32 7.15
C THR A 182 -23.26 -4.76 8.61
N PRO A 183 -23.37 -3.83 9.58
CA PRO A 183 -23.37 -4.18 10.99
C PRO A 183 -24.63 -4.97 11.33
N LYS A 184 -24.45 -6.17 11.91
CA LYS A 184 -25.56 -7.06 12.31
C LYS A 184 -25.95 -6.90 13.77
N ALA A 185 -24.96 -6.83 14.67
CA ALA A 185 -25.18 -6.66 16.09
C ALA A 185 -23.90 -6.16 16.80
N PHE A 186 -24.07 -5.43 17.90
CA PHE A 186 -22.99 -5.08 18.82
C PHE A 186 -23.03 -6.05 20.01
N MET A 187 -21.91 -6.74 20.24
CA MET A 187 -21.82 -7.79 21.24
C MET A 187 -20.89 -7.36 22.38
N ILE A 188 -21.33 -7.51 23.63
CA ILE A 188 -20.50 -7.37 24.83
C ILE A 188 -20.53 -8.71 25.57
N ASP A 189 -19.37 -9.29 25.85
CA ASP A 189 -19.23 -10.57 26.54
C ASP A 189 -20.10 -11.70 25.94
N GLY A 190 -20.25 -11.68 24.61
CA GLY A 190 -21.04 -12.65 23.85
C GLY A 190 -22.55 -12.42 23.85
N GLN A 191 -23.05 -11.35 24.48
CA GLN A 191 -24.47 -10.99 24.47
C GLN A 191 -24.76 -9.84 23.49
N PRO A 192 -25.83 -9.92 22.69
CA PRO A 192 -26.23 -8.85 21.80
C PRO A 192 -26.81 -7.69 22.63
N VAL A 193 -26.16 -6.53 22.56
CA VAL A 193 -26.62 -5.30 23.22
C VAL A 193 -27.51 -4.50 22.28
N GLU A 194 -27.10 -4.41 21.01
CA GLU A 194 -27.84 -3.70 19.95
C GLU A 194 -27.83 -4.52 18.67
N GLN A 195 -28.89 -4.41 17.87
CA GLN A 195 -29.04 -5.11 16.59
C GLN A 195 -29.39 -4.16 15.43
N GLU A 196 -29.80 -2.93 15.73
CA GLU A 196 -30.05 -1.93 14.70
C GLU A 196 -28.72 -1.32 14.20
N PRO A 197 -28.47 -1.28 12.88
CA PRO A 197 -27.22 -0.76 12.32
C PRO A 197 -26.75 0.58 12.88
N ALA A 198 -27.68 1.53 13.07
CA ALA A 198 -27.40 2.84 13.63
C ALA A 198 -26.92 2.75 15.08
N ALA A 199 -27.69 2.09 15.94
CA ALA A 199 -27.35 1.90 17.35
C ALA A 199 -26.06 1.08 17.52
N VAL A 200 -25.81 0.10 16.64
CA VAL A 200 -24.55 -0.66 16.62
C VAL A 200 -23.37 0.25 16.33
N TRP A 201 -23.50 1.18 15.39
CA TRP A 201 -22.44 2.14 15.08
C TRP A 201 -22.18 3.11 16.23
N ASP A 202 -23.22 3.61 16.89
CA ASP A 202 -23.08 4.48 18.07
C ASP A 202 -22.32 3.79 19.20
N GLN A 203 -22.64 2.51 19.48
CA GLN A 203 -21.91 1.72 20.48
C GLN A 203 -20.46 1.45 20.04
N TYR A 204 -20.24 1.20 18.75
CA TYR A 204 -18.89 1.06 18.21
C TYR A 204 -18.08 2.33 18.44
N GLU A 205 -18.58 3.51 18.07
CA GLU A 205 -17.87 4.79 18.24
C GLU A 205 -17.53 5.06 19.71
N LYS A 206 -18.48 4.78 20.61
CA LYS A 206 -18.31 4.91 22.06
C LYS A 206 -17.19 4.03 22.63
N HIS A 207 -17.07 2.78 22.16
CA HIS A 207 -16.15 1.80 22.75
C HIS A 207 -14.83 1.64 21.98
N HIS A 208 -14.80 1.97 20.69
CA HIS A 208 -13.68 1.71 19.79
C HIS A 208 -12.36 2.34 20.26
N GLY A 209 -12.39 3.60 20.69
CA GLY A 209 -11.18 4.30 21.13
C GLY A 209 -10.48 3.63 22.32
N GLN A 210 -11.26 3.13 23.29
CA GLN A 210 -10.71 2.41 24.44
C GLN A 210 -10.12 1.06 24.04
N VAL A 211 -10.78 0.34 23.12
CA VAL A 211 -10.28 -0.92 22.57
C VAL A 211 -8.97 -0.68 21.81
N ARG A 212 -8.89 0.39 21.03
CA ARG A 212 -7.70 0.76 20.28
C ARG A 212 -6.51 1.09 21.19
N ALA A 213 -6.73 1.90 22.22
CA ALA A 213 -5.69 2.23 23.20
C ALA A 213 -5.15 0.99 23.93
N ARG A 214 -6.03 0.05 24.30
CA ARG A 214 -5.63 -1.23 24.91
C ARG A 214 -4.80 -2.08 23.95
N TRP A 215 -5.17 -2.10 22.67
CA TRP A 215 -4.42 -2.83 21.65
C TRP A 215 -3.04 -2.21 21.42
N GLU A 216 -2.92 -0.89 21.30
CA GLU A 216 -1.63 -0.21 21.14
C GLU A 216 -0.71 -0.48 22.33
N LYS A 217 -1.25 -0.48 23.54
CA LYS A 217 -0.50 -0.88 24.73
C LYS A 217 -0.01 -2.32 24.63
N ARG A 218 -0.86 -3.27 24.20
CA ARG A 218 -0.46 -4.68 24.00
C ARG A 218 0.70 -4.80 23.00
N VAL A 219 0.61 -4.13 21.86
CA VAL A 219 1.66 -4.16 20.82
C VAL A 219 2.97 -3.56 21.33
N SER A 220 2.90 -2.48 22.12
CA SER A 220 4.07 -1.87 22.74
C SER A 220 4.77 -2.84 23.71
N LEU A 221 3.99 -3.52 24.57
CA LEU A 221 4.51 -4.52 25.49
C LEU A 221 5.18 -5.68 24.75
N GLU A 222 4.55 -6.17 23.67
CA GLU A 222 5.06 -7.29 22.87
C GLU A 222 6.36 -6.93 22.14
N THR A 223 6.42 -5.75 21.54
CA THR A 223 7.57 -5.36 20.70
C THR A 223 8.76 -4.87 21.53
N HIS A 224 8.54 -4.05 22.55
CA HIS A 224 9.62 -3.35 23.25
C HIS A 224 9.97 -4.00 24.59
N ASP A 225 8.98 -4.31 25.41
CA ASP A 225 9.22 -4.73 26.80
C ASP A 225 9.68 -6.19 26.87
N ILE A 226 9.08 -7.07 26.05
CA ILE A 226 9.56 -8.45 25.93
C ILE A 226 10.94 -8.49 25.29
N GLY A 227 11.20 -7.67 24.26
CA GLY A 227 12.50 -7.56 23.60
C GLY A 227 13.61 -7.11 24.57
N TYR A 228 13.32 -6.13 25.42
CA TYR A 228 14.24 -5.68 26.46
C TYR A 228 14.56 -6.78 27.48
N ILE A 229 13.54 -7.51 27.95
CA ILE A 229 13.75 -8.64 28.86
C ILE A 229 14.59 -9.73 28.20
N ASN A 230 14.36 -10.04 26.93
CA ASN A 230 15.15 -11.05 26.22
C ASN A 230 16.62 -10.61 26.09
N HIS A 231 16.89 -9.36 25.71
CA HIS A 231 18.27 -8.85 25.68
C HIS A 231 18.93 -8.85 27.05
N ALA A 232 18.20 -8.52 28.11
CA ALA A 232 18.71 -8.56 29.48
C ALA A 232 19.01 -10.00 29.94
N GLN A 233 18.15 -10.97 29.59
CA GLN A 233 18.37 -12.39 29.86
C GLN A 233 19.56 -12.94 29.08
N GLU A 234 19.67 -12.64 27.79
CA GLU A 234 20.83 -13.00 26.98
C GLU A 234 22.12 -12.40 27.56
N ALA A 235 22.13 -11.09 27.87
CA ALA A 235 23.30 -10.43 28.46
C ALA A 235 23.74 -11.07 29.79
N SER A 236 22.79 -11.48 30.62
CA SER A 236 23.05 -12.21 31.87
C SER A 236 23.56 -13.63 31.61
N ALA A 237 23.04 -14.31 30.59
CA ALA A 237 23.50 -15.63 30.16
C ALA A 237 24.93 -15.60 29.58
N TRP A 238 25.38 -14.48 29.01
CA TRP A 238 26.76 -14.30 28.52
C TRP A 238 27.78 -13.98 29.63
N MET A 239 27.36 -13.59 30.84
CA MET A 239 28.29 -13.22 31.93
C MET A 239 29.26 -14.34 32.35
N PRO A 240 28.84 -15.62 32.50
CA PRO A 240 29.76 -16.71 32.83
C PRO A 240 30.80 -16.95 31.72
N VAL A 241 30.38 -16.88 30.46
CA VAL A 241 31.26 -17.06 29.29
C VAL A 241 32.32 -15.96 29.24
N ARG A 242 31.91 -14.71 29.49
CA ARG A 242 32.82 -13.54 29.50
C ARG A 242 33.79 -13.57 30.67
N SER A 243 33.36 -14.06 31.84
CA SER A 243 34.23 -14.27 33.00
C SER A 243 35.26 -15.39 32.79
N ASN A 244 34.91 -16.48 32.10
CA ASN A 244 35.85 -17.53 31.74
C ASN A 244 36.91 -17.08 30.72
N LEU A 245 36.55 -16.14 29.84
CA LEU A 245 37.47 -15.50 28.89
C LEU A 245 38.44 -14.52 29.58
N SER A 246 37.97 -13.74 30.56
CA SER A 246 38.83 -12.78 31.28
C SER A 246 39.71 -13.43 32.35
N MET A 247 39.27 -14.55 32.92
CA MET A 247 39.97 -15.26 34.00
C MET A 247 40.92 -16.35 33.47
N GLY A 248 41.08 -16.48 32.14
CA GLY A 248 42.06 -17.36 31.51
C GLY A 248 41.81 -18.87 31.72
N TRP A 249 40.60 -19.27 32.11
CA TRP A 249 40.24 -20.67 32.40
C TRP A 249 39.87 -21.49 31.16
N ILE A 250 40.27 -21.07 29.97
CA ILE A 250 40.30 -21.97 28.81
C ILE A 250 41.61 -22.76 28.90
N ARG A 251 41.59 -23.88 29.63
CA ARG A 251 42.62 -24.91 29.38
C ARG A 251 42.51 -25.28 27.90
N PRO A 252 43.59 -25.17 27.10
CA PRO A 252 43.56 -25.68 25.74
C PRO A 252 43.17 -27.16 25.86
N ARG A 253 42.09 -27.53 25.17
CA ARG A 253 41.62 -28.91 25.09
C ARG A 253 42.83 -29.76 24.73
N GLN A 254 43.37 -30.51 25.68
CA GLN A 254 44.38 -31.51 25.40
C GLN A 254 43.81 -32.38 24.30
N SER A 255 44.60 -32.54 23.24
CA SER A 255 44.33 -33.35 22.08
C SER A 255 43.53 -34.59 22.45
N LEU A 256 42.26 -34.64 22.04
CA LEU A 256 41.56 -35.91 21.99
C LEU A 256 42.40 -36.81 21.06
N PRO A 257 42.84 -37.99 21.51
CA PRO A 257 43.45 -38.94 20.60
C PRO A 257 42.44 -39.20 19.47
N LYS A 258 42.91 -39.08 18.23
CA LYS A 258 42.12 -39.45 17.05
C LYS A 258 41.66 -40.88 17.24
N LEU A 259 40.40 -41.07 17.63
CA LEU A 259 39.72 -42.34 17.48
C LEU A 259 39.66 -42.61 15.98
N ASN A 260 40.59 -43.44 15.52
CA ASN A 260 40.62 -44.00 14.19
C ASN A 260 39.35 -44.84 14.01
N THR A 261 38.27 -44.23 13.53
CA THR A 261 37.09 -44.96 13.07
C THR A 261 37.32 -45.51 11.66
N LYS A 262 38.40 -46.30 11.50
CA LYS A 262 38.41 -47.44 10.58
C LYS A 262 38.02 -48.69 11.37
N ARG A 263 36.78 -48.71 11.88
CA ARG A 263 36.07 -49.96 12.11
C ARG A 263 35.07 -50.11 10.97
N THR A 264 35.47 -50.93 10.01
CA THR A 264 34.57 -51.64 9.10
C THR A 264 33.48 -52.32 9.92
N MET A 265 32.24 -51.84 9.79
CA MET A 265 31.06 -52.62 10.16
C MET A 265 30.83 -53.68 9.08
N PRO A 266 30.63 -54.96 9.44
CA PRO A 266 30.31 -56.01 8.49
C PRO A 266 28.88 -55.81 7.98
N GLY A 267 28.69 -55.84 6.65
CA GLY A 267 27.36 -55.90 6.04
C GLY A 267 27.02 -54.83 5.01
N CYS A 268 27.83 -53.78 4.83
CA CYS A 268 27.58 -52.78 3.79
C CYS A 268 28.40 -53.11 2.52
N ARG A 269 27.78 -53.86 1.60
CA ARG A 269 28.31 -54.09 0.26
C ARG A 269 28.24 -52.77 -0.50
N ARG A 270 29.41 -52.29 -0.93
CA ARG A 270 29.61 -51.11 -1.77
C ARG A 270 28.97 -51.37 -3.14
N ILE A 271 27.86 -50.72 -3.47
CA ILE A 271 27.35 -50.67 -4.85
C ILE A 271 27.90 -49.38 -5.46
N SER A 272 28.75 -49.56 -6.46
CA SER A 272 29.36 -48.50 -7.26
C SER A 272 28.30 -47.69 -8.00
N THR A 273 28.42 -46.37 -7.95
CA THR A 273 27.72 -45.44 -8.85
C THR A 273 28.18 -45.66 -10.28
N GLY A 274 27.34 -46.33 -11.07
CA GLY A 274 27.37 -46.34 -12.53
C GLY A 274 26.22 -45.48 -13.05
N ALA A 275 26.52 -44.73 -14.12
CA ALA A 275 25.65 -43.78 -14.78
C ALA A 275 24.28 -44.32 -15.23
N GLY A 276 23.29 -43.43 -15.30
CA GLY A 276 22.14 -43.55 -16.21
C GLY A 276 20.76 -43.57 -15.55
N GLY A 277 19.96 -42.56 -15.87
CA GLY A 277 18.58 -42.73 -16.36
C GLY A 277 17.46 -43.12 -15.39
N ASP A 278 16.45 -42.26 -15.40
CA ASP A 278 15.01 -42.56 -15.36
C ASP A 278 14.18 -42.53 -14.05
N ARG A 279 12.97 -41.99 -14.28
CA ARG A 279 11.84 -41.65 -13.41
C ARG A 279 11.27 -42.84 -12.61
N CYS A 280 10.62 -42.53 -11.49
CA CYS A 280 9.36 -43.10 -10.94
C CYS A 280 9.00 -42.32 -9.65
N THR A 281 7.96 -41.48 -9.63
CA THR A 281 6.58 -41.71 -9.13
C THR A 281 6.44 -42.30 -7.71
N GLU A 282 5.84 -41.45 -6.85
CA GLU A 282 4.79 -41.71 -5.85
C GLU A 282 4.93 -42.77 -4.73
N GLN A 283 4.43 -42.36 -3.56
CA GLN A 283 4.05 -43.10 -2.36
C GLN A 283 5.12 -43.40 -1.31
N GLY A 284 4.85 -42.94 -0.08
CA GLY A 284 5.55 -43.39 1.11
C GLY A 284 5.18 -42.62 2.38
N LYS A 285 4.00 -42.89 2.95
CA LYS A 285 3.67 -42.55 4.34
C LYS A 285 4.76 -43.08 5.28
N GLN A 286 5.22 -42.25 6.22
CA GLN A 286 6.05 -42.67 7.35
C GLN A 286 5.24 -42.55 8.64
N SER A 287 5.01 -43.69 9.27
CA SER A 287 4.58 -43.82 10.67
C SER A 287 5.70 -44.47 11.47
N LEU A 288 5.89 -44.00 12.70
CA LEU A 288 6.93 -44.34 13.66
C LEU A 288 6.94 -45.85 14.05
N PRO A 289 8.10 -46.39 14.47
CA PRO A 289 8.24 -47.77 14.93
C PRO A 289 7.87 -47.93 16.41
N ASP A 290 7.39 -49.12 16.79
CA ASP A 290 7.42 -49.60 18.17
C ASP A 290 7.83 -51.08 18.24
N ASP A 291 8.36 -51.44 19.41
CA ASP A 291 9.16 -52.63 19.75
C ASP A 291 8.42 -53.96 19.61
N THR A 292 9.01 -54.87 18.81
CA THR A 292 9.13 -56.34 18.99
C THR A 292 9.19 -57.01 17.62
N GLY A 293 10.39 -57.45 17.23
CA GLY A 293 10.63 -58.09 15.95
C GLY A 293 9.87 -59.41 15.80
N HIS A 294 8.73 -59.39 15.12
CA HIS A 294 8.18 -60.54 14.39
C HIS A 294 7.23 -60.09 13.27
N CYS A 295 7.58 -60.43 12.03
CA CYS A 295 6.71 -60.30 10.86
C CYS A 295 5.65 -61.41 10.85
N ARG A 296 4.37 -61.06 11.02
CA ARG A 296 3.25 -61.95 10.66
C ARG A 296 2.44 -61.31 9.54
N ARG A 297 2.42 -62.00 8.39
CA ARG A 297 1.66 -61.63 7.20
C ARG A 297 0.26 -62.19 7.34
N GLN A 298 -0.78 -61.34 7.40
CA GLN A 298 -2.16 -61.80 7.21
C GLN A 298 -2.98 -60.75 6.46
N ARG A 299 -3.78 -61.26 5.52
CA ARG A 299 -4.51 -60.56 4.46
C ARG A 299 -6.00 -60.85 4.68
N ILE A 300 -6.81 -59.85 5.01
CA ILE A 300 -8.30 -59.85 5.07
C ILE A 300 -8.70 -58.37 4.93
N GLY A 301 -9.69 -57.87 4.19
CA GLY A 301 -10.90 -58.39 3.54
C GLY A 301 -11.92 -57.23 3.58
N ASP A 302 -12.78 -57.11 2.58
CA ASP A 302 -13.71 -55.99 2.34
C ASP A 302 -14.88 -55.85 3.34
N GLN A 303 -15.22 -54.58 3.68
CA GLN A 303 -16.53 -54.01 4.08
C GLN A 303 -17.23 -54.45 5.42
N PRO A 304 -18.30 -53.75 5.90
CA PRO A 304 -18.48 -52.32 6.23
C PRO A 304 -19.20 -52.12 7.61
N CYS A 305 -19.73 -50.90 7.87
CA CYS A 305 -20.51 -50.42 9.05
C CYS A 305 -19.65 -50.04 10.29
N GLY A 306 -19.88 -48.98 11.06
CA GLY A 306 -20.91 -47.95 11.14
C GLY A 306 -20.80 -47.28 12.54
N SER A 307 -21.31 -46.05 12.65
CA SER A 307 -21.68 -45.33 13.87
C SER A 307 -20.62 -44.80 14.85
N GLY A 308 -20.61 -43.46 14.97
CA GLY A 308 -20.64 -42.78 16.27
C GLY A 308 -19.33 -42.28 16.87
N ALA A 309 -19.08 -40.97 16.80
CA ALA A 309 -18.71 -40.14 17.95
C ALA A 309 -18.59 -38.66 17.51
N GLY A 310 -19.51 -37.82 17.99
CA GLY A 310 -19.47 -36.38 17.83
C GLY A 310 -18.38 -35.74 18.68
N LEU A 311 -17.78 -34.66 18.15
CA LEU A 311 -16.93 -33.73 18.89
C LEU A 311 -17.66 -32.38 19.01
N PRO A 312 -17.70 -31.77 20.19
CA PRO A 312 -18.39 -30.50 20.43
C PRO A 312 -17.48 -29.31 20.07
N GLY A 313 -18.08 -28.21 19.62
CA GLY A 313 -17.50 -26.88 19.79
C GLY A 313 -17.14 -26.08 18.53
N GLN A 314 -18.04 -25.98 17.55
CA GLN A 314 -17.95 -24.91 16.54
C GLN A 314 -19.26 -24.11 16.49
N PRO A 315 -19.24 -22.77 16.61
CA PRO A 315 -20.42 -21.96 16.39
C PRO A 315 -20.76 -21.94 14.89
N ALA A 316 -21.93 -22.48 14.57
CA ALA A 316 -22.54 -22.39 13.26
C ALA A 316 -22.93 -20.93 12.97
N PHE A 317 -22.40 -20.37 11.90
CA PHE A 317 -22.97 -19.19 11.26
C PHE A 317 -23.87 -19.66 10.13
N ASP A 318 -25.17 -19.60 10.40
CA ASP A 318 -26.24 -19.85 9.45
C ASP A 318 -26.60 -18.52 8.76
N LEU A 319 -26.60 -18.51 7.43
CA LEU A 319 -27.03 -17.37 6.61
C LEU A 319 -28.22 -17.82 5.77
N GLY A 320 -29.40 -17.37 6.20
CA GLY A 320 -30.51 -17.03 5.31
C GLY A 320 -30.48 -15.54 5.00
#